data_AF-A0A6V8PE66-F1
#
_entry.id   AF-A0A6V8PE66-F1
#
_cell.length_a   1.000
_cell.length_b   1.000
_cell.length_c   1.000
_cell.angle_alpha   90.00
_cell.angle_beta   90.00
_cell.angle_gamma   90.00
#
_symmetry.space_group_name_H-M   'P 1'
#
loop_
_entity.id
_entity.type
_entity.pdbx_description
1 polymer ?
#
loop_
_entity_poly.entity_id
_entity_poly.type
_entity_poly.pdbx_seq_one_letter_code
_entity_poly.pdbx_strand_id
1 'polypeptide(L)' 'MEQLKHKKFLWGTATSSHQVEGGNFYNDWWLWEKEGRIKTGDSSHPACEHYQRYKEDFDLIKFRTYAVGVRL' A
#
# COMPACT_ATOMS: atom_id res chain seq x y z
N MET A 1 1.81 -17.34 -23.21
CA MET A 1 0.81 -16.56 -22.46
C MET A 1 0.45 -15.34 -23.28
N GLU A 2 -0.65 -15.43 -24.03
CA GLU A 2 -1.09 -14.38 -24.95
C GLU A 2 -1.78 -13.26 -24.16
N GLN A 3 -1.16 -12.07 -24.11
CA GLN A 3 -1.72 -10.92 -23.41
C GLN A 3 -2.92 -10.38 -24.19
N LEU A 4 -4.12 -10.44 -23.59
CA LEU A 4 -5.31 -9.75 -24.11
C LEU A 4 -5.06 -8.24 -24.15
N LYS A 5 -4.66 -7.71 -25.31
CA LYS A 5 -4.48 -6.28 -25.56
C LYS A 5 -5.80 -5.65 -26.03
N HIS A 6 -6.75 -5.52 -25.12
CA HIS A 6 -7.91 -4.67 -25.39
C HIS A 6 -7.45 -3.21 -25.32
N LYS A 7 -7.57 -2.46 -26.44
CA LYS A 7 -6.98 -1.11 -26.63
C LYS A 7 -7.37 -0.02 -25.60
N LYS A 8 -8.25 -0.31 -24.64
CA LYS A 8 -8.71 0.63 -23.59
C LYS A 8 -8.66 0.06 -22.16
N PHE A 9 -8.09 -1.13 -21.96
CA PHE A 9 -8.02 -1.73 -20.63
C PHE A 9 -6.81 -1.17 -19.86
N LEU A 10 -7.06 -0.65 -18.65
CA LEU A 10 -6.01 -0.11 -17.78
C LEU A 10 -5.59 -1.15 -16.75
N TRP A 11 -4.29 -1.41 -16.68
CA TRP A 11 -3.68 -2.16 -15.58
C TRP A 11 -3.14 -1.17 -14.57
N GLY A 12 -3.50 -1.37 -13.31
CA GLY A 12 -3.19 -0.51 -12.18
C GLY A 12 -2.71 -1.31 -10.97
N THR A 13 -2.13 -0.62 -10.00
CA THR A 13 -1.87 -1.12 -8.65
C THR A 13 -2.40 -0.10 -7.65
N ALA A 14 -2.79 -0.56 -6.46
CA ALA A 14 -3.35 0.25 -5.38
C ALA A 14 -2.78 -0.20 -4.03
N THR A 15 -2.64 0.74 -3.11
CA THR A 15 -2.15 0.53 -1.73
C THR A 15 -3.01 1.35 -0.76
N SER A 16 -3.00 0.99 0.53
CA SER A 16 -3.60 1.78 1.61
C SER A 16 -2.51 2.29 2.55
N SER A 17 -2.64 3.54 3.00
CA SER A 17 -1.69 4.23 3.89
C SER A 17 -1.29 3.37 5.10
N HIS A 18 -2.29 2.82 5.77
CA HIS A 18 -2.11 2.02 6.97
C HIS A 18 -1.31 0.73 6.74
N GLN A 19 -1.40 0.16 5.54
CA GLN A 19 -0.74 -1.10 5.20
C GLN A 19 0.72 -0.92 4.77
N VAL A 20 1.09 0.25 4.23
CA VAL A 20 2.40 0.42 3.57
C VAL A 20 3.28 1.52 4.18
N GLU A 21 2.71 2.58 4.77
CA GLU A 21 3.48 3.76 5.17
C GLU A 21 4.34 3.56 6.41
N GLY A 22 3.78 2.90 7.43
CA GLY A 22 4.38 2.84 8.76
C GLY A 22 4.18 4.12 9.57
N GLY A 23 4.28 4.02 10.90
CA GLY A 23 4.22 5.20 11.78
C GLY A 23 2.81 5.78 11.98
N ASN A 24 1.77 4.97 11.76
CA ASN A 24 0.36 5.34 11.81
C ASN A 24 -0.20 5.54 13.23
N PHE A 25 0.61 6.00 14.19
CA PHE A 25 0.33 5.94 15.64
C PHE A 25 -0.90 6.72 16.13
N TYR A 26 -1.50 7.54 15.27
CA TYR A 26 -2.61 8.43 15.62
C TYR A 26 -3.89 8.16 14.84
N ASN A 27 -3.99 7.04 14.13
CA ASN A 27 -5.22 6.67 13.43
C ASN A 27 -6.07 5.67 14.23
N ASP A 28 -7.36 5.57 13.91
CA ASP A 28 -8.29 4.68 14.61
C ASP A 28 -7.88 3.20 14.50
N TRP A 29 -7.26 2.83 13.37
CA TRP A 29 -6.78 1.47 13.14
C TRP A 29 -5.62 1.10 14.07
N TRP A 30 -4.72 2.03 14.37
CA TRP A 30 -3.65 1.81 15.33
C TRP A 30 -4.21 1.49 16.71
N LEU A 31 -5.21 2.23 17.16
CA LEU A 31 -5.89 1.91 18.41
C LEU A 31 -6.52 0.51 18.36
N TRP A 32 -7.21 0.19 17.26
CA TRP A 32 -7.84 -1.13 17.06
C TRP A 32 -6.83 -2.29 17.08
N GLU A 33 -5.65 -2.11 16.48
CA GLU A 33 -4.55 -3.08 16.54
C GLU A 33 -4.07 -3.30 17.98
N LYS A 34 -3.89 -2.20 18.74
CA LYS A 34 -3.39 -2.22 20.13
C LYS A 34 -4.34 -2.90 21.10
N GLU A 35 -5.62 -3.03 20.75
CA GLU A 35 -6.60 -3.80 21.51
C GLU A 35 -6.48 -5.32 21.32
N GLY A 36 -5.43 -5.81 20.64
CA GLY A 36 -5.15 -7.24 20.50
C GLY A 36 -6.07 -7.94 19.49
N ARG A 37 -6.64 -7.18 18.56
CA ARG A 37 -7.60 -7.67 17.56
C ARG A 37 -6.93 -8.26 16.31
N ILE A 38 -5.60 -8.16 16.22
CA ILE A 38 -4.79 -8.76 15.15
C ILE A 38 -4.49 -10.21 15.51
N LYS A 39 -4.87 -11.14 14.62
CA LYS A 39 -4.67 -12.59 14.83
C LYS A 39 -3.21 -12.97 15.15
N THR A 40 -2.26 -12.31 14.52
CA THR A 40 -0.82 -12.53 14.70
C THR A 40 -0.18 -11.63 15.75
N GLY A 41 -0.90 -10.61 16.23
CA GLY A 41 -0.33 -9.57 17.10
C GLY A 41 0.60 -8.59 16.37
N ASP A 42 0.70 -8.66 15.04
CA ASP A 42 1.51 -7.73 14.25
C ASP A 42 0.95 -6.30 14.32
N SER A 43 1.80 -5.33 13.96
CA SER A 43 1.40 -3.94 13.87
C SER A 43 1.74 -3.31 12.52
N SER A 44 1.04 -2.23 12.17
CA SER A 44 1.26 -1.39 11.00
C SER A 44 2.58 -0.61 11.07
N HIS A 45 3.35 -0.70 12.15
CA HIS A 45 4.69 -0.13 12.25
C HIS A 45 5.76 -1.25 12.25
N PRO A 46 6.79 -1.16 11.38
CA PRO A 46 7.07 -0.11 10.39
C PRO A 46 6.39 -0.31 9.02
N ALA A 47 5.60 -1.38 8.83
CA ALA A 47 5.04 -1.78 7.54
C ALA A 47 6.12 -1.91 6.43
N CYS A 48 5.91 -1.30 5.26
CA CYS A 48 6.89 -1.27 4.16
C CYS A 48 7.75 0.00 4.16
N GLU A 49 7.58 0.88 5.16
CA GLU A 49 8.25 2.18 5.26
C GLU A 49 8.03 3.06 4.02
N HIS A 50 6.88 2.94 3.36
CA HIS A 50 6.55 3.65 2.13
C HIS A 50 6.64 5.17 2.33
N TYR A 51 6.35 5.69 3.53
CA TYR A 51 6.48 7.12 3.82
C TYR A 51 7.92 7.62 3.64
N GLN A 52 8.91 6.80 4.01
CA GLN A 52 10.33 7.14 3.86
C GLN A 52 10.87 6.78 2.47
N ARG A 53 10.35 5.69 1.87
CA ARG A 53 10.86 5.08 0.63
C ARG A 53 9.98 5.34 -0.60
N TYR A 54 9.10 6.35 -0.52
CA TYR A 54 8.12 6.62 -1.57
C TYR A 54 8.77 6.88 -2.93
N LYS A 55 9.97 7.46 -2.96
CA LYS A 55 10.69 7.77 -4.21
C LYS A 55 11.07 6.48 -4.95
N GLU A 56 11.68 5.53 -4.23
CA GLU A 56 12.05 4.23 -4.74
C GLU A 56 10.81 3.45 -5.23
N ASP A 57 9.71 3.53 -4.48
CA ASP A 57 8.47 2.85 -4.83
C ASP A 57 7.81 3.46 -6.09
N PHE A 58 7.85 4.79 -6.27
CA PHE A 58 7.39 5.41 -7.52
C PHE A 58 8.25 5.03 -8.72
N ASP A 59 9.56 4.88 -8.54
CA ASP A 59 10.45 4.44 -9.61
C ASP A 59 10.17 2.98 -10.02
N LEU A 60 9.82 2.11 -9.08
CA LEU A 60 9.35 0.74 -9.37
C LEU A 60 8.04 0.72 -10.18
N ILE A 61 7.10 1.62 -9.85
CA ILE A 61 5.77 1.67 -10.46
C ILE A 61 5.85 2.18 -11.91
N LYS A 62 6.66 3.23 -12.17
CA LYS A 62 6.86 3.78 -13.53
C LYS A 62 7.29 2.73 -14.54
N PHE A 63 8.05 1.72 -14.11
CA PHE A 63 8.53 0.67 -14.99
C PHE A 63 7.44 -0.34 -15.40
N ARG A 64 6.35 -0.51 -14.62
CA ARG A 64 5.44 -1.66 -14.78
C ARG A 64 3.98 -1.32 -15.00
N THR A 65 3.46 -0.18 -14.55
CA THR A 65 2.00 0.03 -14.44
C THR A 65 1.60 1.53 -14.38
N TYR A 66 0.45 1.91 -14.94
CA TYR A 66 -0.19 3.21 -14.67
C TYR A 66 -0.98 3.10 -13.34
N ALA A 67 -0.43 3.63 -12.23
CA ALA A 67 -1.01 3.42 -10.88
C ALA A 67 -2.22 4.32 -10.56
N VAL A 68 -3.18 3.75 -9.81
CA VAL A 68 -4.30 4.47 -9.20
C VAL A 68 -4.19 4.25 -7.69
N GLY A 69 -3.68 5.24 -6.96
CA GLY A 69 -3.64 5.23 -5.50
C GLY A 69 -4.90 5.89 -4.93
N VAL A 70 -5.71 5.13 -4.19
CA VAL A 70 -6.86 5.66 -3.42
C VAL A 70 -6.38 5.95 -2.01
N ARG A 71 -6.59 7.20 -1.55
CA ARG A 71 -6.38 7.64 -0.18
C ARG A 71 -7.60 7.25 0.64
N LEU A 72 -7.45 6.26 1.53
CA LEU A 72 -8.27 6.07 2.72
C LEU A 72 -7.34 5.85 3.91
#